data_AF-A0A2H0JWY7-F1
#
_entry.id   AF-A0A2H0JWY7-F1
#
_cell.length_a   1.000
_cell.length_b   1.000
_cell.length_c   1.000
_cell.angle_alpha   90.00
_cell.angle_beta   90.00
_cell.angle_gamma   90.00
#
_symmetry.space_group_name_H-M   'P 1'
#
loop_
_entity.id
_entity.type
_entity.pdbx_description
1 polymer ?
#
loop_
_entity_poly.entity_id
_entity_poly.type
_entity_poly.pdbx_seq_one_letter_code
_entity_poly.pdbx_strand_id
1 'polypeptide(L)'
;MVWAQADTGSLYYVTDREATITFADDTTRTYVHPGFREPIMVLPGHDDVPSGWLRVRTLDGAHGFIRSDAVSNIWIRVSKSEQTLHVYRGRDLIFDWPTDLGYNFFADKVKRGSAAEPDHWRTPEGEFFVVAKNPQSQFHRAFVLNYPNARNAERGLEEGLISEAEYDAITTAEAQFRVPPMSTALGGFIEIHGDGTGIRSNWTQGCIAITNTQVNTLWDMIQVGTPVLIEP
;
A
#
# COMPACT_ATOMS: atom_id res chain seq x y z
N MET A 1 4.77 -20.27 13.38
CA MET A 1 4.26 -20.78 12.09
C MET A 1 5.42 -20.74 11.11
N VAL A 2 5.74 -21.87 10.49
CA VAL A 2 6.99 -22.09 9.76
C VAL A 2 6.88 -21.44 8.39
N TRP A 3 7.66 -20.40 8.13
CA TRP A 3 7.86 -19.89 6.78
C TRP A 3 8.66 -20.93 6.00
N ALA A 4 7.98 -21.69 5.14
CA ALA A 4 8.62 -22.52 4.15
C ALA A 4 9.55 -21.64 3.29
N GLN A 5 10.74 -22.13 2.96
CA GLN A 5 11.69 -21.47 2.08
C GLN A 5 10.99 -21.07 0.78
N ALA A 6 10.66 -19.78 0.66
CA ALA A 6 10.17 -19.22 -0.58
C ALA A 6 11.28 -19.37 -1.62
N ASP A 7 10.96 -20.01 -2.72
CA ASP A 7 11.79 -20.08 -3.92
C ASP A 7 12.25 -18.66 -4.29
N THR A 8 13.53 -18.37 -4.04
CA THR A 8 14.08 -17.01 -3.91
C THR A 8 14.15 -16.23 -5.24
N GLY A 9 13.61 -16.79 -6.32
CA GLY A 9 13.49 -16.16 -7.64
C GLY A 9 12.06 -15.78 -8.06
N SER A 10 11.02 -16.19 -7.33
CA SER A 10 9.63 -15.97 -7.76
C SER A 10 9.08 -14.62 -7.26
N LEU A 11 8.80 -13.72 -8.19
CA LEU A 11 8.13 -12.44 -7.92
C LEU A 11 6.63 -12.66 -7.69
N TYR A 12 6.15 -12.32 -6.51
CA TYR A 12 4.72 -12.37 -6.21
C TYR A 12 4.00 -11.15 -6.77
N TYR A 13 2.82 -11.40 -7.34
CA TYR A 13 1.87 -10.37 -7.72
C TYR A 13 0.71 -10.41 -6.72
N VAL A 14 0.14 -9.25 -6.43
CA VAL A 14 -1.08 -9.13 -5.62
C VAL A 14 -2.28 -8.96 -6.56
N THR A 15 -3.36 -9.63 -6.21
CA THR A 15 -4.64 -9.60 -6.93
C THR A 15 -5.48 -8.39 -6.52
N ASP A 16 -6.27 -7.87 -7.46
CA ASP A 16 -7.35 -6.93 -7.14
C ASP A 16 -8.60 -7.66 -6.57
N ARG A 17 -9.70 -6.92 -6.38
CA ARG A 17 -10.93 -7.48 -5.76
C ARG A 17 -11.78 -8.34 -6.70
N GLU A 18 -11.64 -8.15 -8.02
CA GLU A 18 -12.44 -8.83 -9.04
C GLU A 18 -11.63 -9.92 -9.77
N ALA A 19 -10.38 -10.10 -9.35
CA ALA A 19 -9.45 -11.10 -9.85
C ALA A 19 -10.12 -12.48 -9.89
N THR A 20 -10.00 -13.11 -11.05
CA THR A 20 -10.54 -14.44 -11.30
C THR A 20 -9.48 -15.26 -12.02
N ILE A 21 -9.18 -16.42 -11.46
CA ILE A 21 -8.39 -17.45 -12.14
C ILE A 21 -9.37 -18.33 -12.90
N THR A 22 -9.14 -18.45 -14.19
CA THR A 22 -9.94 -19.26 -15.12
C THR A 22 -9.16 -20.51 -15.51
N PHE A 23 -9.87 -21.52 -16.02
CA PHE A 23 -9.21 -22.74 -16.46
C PHE A 23 -8.32 -22.47 -17.69
N ALA A 24 -7.21 -23.20 -17.78
CA ALA A 24 -6.27 -23.04 -18.89
C ALA A 24 -6.84 -23.52 -20.24
N ASP A 25 -7.84 -24.40 -20.23
CA ASP A 25 -8.53 -24.90 -21.42
C ASP A 25 -9.78 -24.09 -21.80
N ASP A 26 -10.28 -23.26 -20.87
CA ASP A 26 -11.50 -22.46 -21.04
C ASP A 26 -11.47 -21.20 -20.15
N THR A 27 -11.12 -20.06 -20.77
CA THR A 27 -11.07 -18.75 -20.08
C THR A 27 -12.45 -18.14 -19.80
N THR A 28 -13.54 -18.79 -20.24
CA THR A 28 -14.91 -18.38 -19.89
C THR A 28 -15.39 -19.03 -18.61
N ARG A 29 -14.70 -20.07 -18.13
CA ARG A 29 -15.03 -20.79 -16.92
C ARG A 29 -14.14 -20.35 -15.76
N THR A 30 -14.76 -19.77 -14.74
CA THR A 30 -14.11 -19.47 -13.47
C THR A 30 -13.65 -20.73 -12.77
N TYR A 31 -12.40 -20.75 -12.33
CA TYR A 31 -11.83 -21.79 -11.49
C TYR A 31 -11.80 -21.36 -10.03
N VAL A 32 -11.15 -20.23 -9.73
CA VAL A 32 -10.95 -19.72 -8.36
C VAL A 32 -11.07 -18.19 -8.34
N HIS A 33 -11.67 -17.65 -7.28
CA HIS A 33 -11.61 -16.23 -6.93
C HIS A 33 -10.56 -16.03 -5.83
N PRO A 34 -9.31 -15.62 -6.16
CA PRO A 34 -8.32 -15.32 -5.15
C PRO A 34 -8.79 -14.18 -4.23
N GLY A 35 -8.36 -14.23 -2.97
CA GLY A 35 -8.61 -13.15 -2.02
C GLY A 35 -7.97 -11.84 -2.48
N PHE A 36 -8.48 -10.70 -2.02
CA PHE A 36 -7.88 -9.40 -2.33
C PHE A 36 -6.46 -9.33 -1.75
N ARG A 37 -5.49 -8.92 -2.59
CA ARG A 37 -4.05 -8.94 -2.30
C ARG A 37 -3.47 -10.33 -2.00
N GLU A 38 -4.15 -11.40 -2.39
CA GLU A 38 -3.57 -12.74 -2.29
C GLU A 38 -2.31 -12.82 -3.16
N PRO A 39 -1.16 -13.27 -2.62
CA PRO A 39 0.04 -13.46 -3.40
C PRO A 39 -0.15 -14.58 -4.43
N ILE A 40 0.12 -14.28 -5.69
CA ILE A 40 0.15 -15.27 -6.77
C ILE A 40 1.52 -15.26 -7.47
N MET A 41 1.93 -16.43 -7.95
CA MET A 41 3.11 -16.58 -8.80
C MET A 41 2.70 -16.48 -10.25
N VAL A 42 3.30 -15.54 -10.99
CA VAL A 42 3.22 -15.53 -12.46
C VAL A 42 4.22 -16.53 -13.01
N LEU A 43 3.73 -17.48 -13.80
CA LEU A 43 4.52 -18.53 -14.42
C LEU A 43 5.07 -18.05 -15.79
N PRO A 44 6.20 -18.60 -16.26
CA PRO A 44 6.75 -18.26 -17.57
C PRO A 44 5.72 -18.43 -18.70
N GLY A 45 5.76 -17.50 -19.66
CA GLY A 45 4.88 -17.52 -20.82
C GLY A 45 5.12 -18.74 -21.72
N HIS A 46 4.04 -19.22 -22.33
CA HIS A 46 4.03 -20.30 -23.31
C HIS A 46 3.04 -19.92 -24.43
N ASP A 47 3.18 -20.48 -25.63
CA ASP A 47 2.44 -20.04 -26.84
C ASP A 47 0.91 -20.20 -26.75
N ASP A 48 0.42 -20.90 -25.74
CA ASP A 48 -0.99 -21.15 -25.44
C ASP A 48 -1.64 -20.07 -24.57
N VAL A 49 -0.88 -19.10 -24.04
CA VAL A 49 -1.42 -18.02 -23.19
C VAL A 49 -2.07 -16.94 -24.07
N PRO A 50 -3.38 -16.67 -23.93
CA PRO A 50 -4.04 -15.63 -24.72
C PRO A 50 -3.49 -14.24 -24.42
N SER A 51 -3.55 -13.34 -25.40
CA SER A 51 -3.15 -11.93 -25.20
C SER A 51 -3.96 -11.27 -24.08
N GLY A 52 -3.28 -10.56 -23.18
CA GLY A 52 -3.89 -9.92 -22.00
C GLY A 52 -4.12 -10.86 -20.81
N TRP A 53 -3.61 -12.09 -20.87
CA TRP A 53 -3.67 -13.06 -19.78
C TRP A 53 -2.28 -13.45 -19.30
N LEU A 54 -2.22 -13.90 -18.05
CA LEU A 54 -1.03 -14.45 -17.41
C LEU A 54 -1.36 -15.84 -16.90
N ARG A 55 -0.42 -16.77 -17.08
CA ARG A 55 -0.47 -18.06 -16.42
C ARG A 55 0.00 -17.90 -14.99
N VAL A 56 -0.77 -18.39 -14.03
CA VAL A 56 -0.50 -18.18 -12.61
C VAL A 56 -0.66 -19.44 -11.79
N ARG A 57 -0.06 -19.41 -10.59
CA ARG A 57 -0.24 -20.40 -9.53
C ARG A 57 -0.41 -19.69 -8.19
N THR A 58 -1.46 -20.03 -7.46
CA THR A 58 -1.69 -19.60 -6.07
C THR A 58 -0.76 -20.34 -5.11
N LEU A 59 -0.66 -19.87 -3.86
CA LEU A 59 0.17 -20.53 -2.85
C LEU A 59 -0.33 -21.94 -2.48
N ASP A 60 -1.64 -22.18 -2.54
CA ASP A 60 -2.26 -23.47 -2.25
C ASP A 60 -2.21 -24.46 -3.43
N GLY A 61 -1.66 -24.04 -4.58
CA GLY A 61 -1.38 -24.90 -5.73
C GLY A 61 -2.42 -24.86 -6.85
N ALA A 62 -3.50 -24.08 -6.73
CA ALA A 62 -4.38 -23.82 -7.86
C ALA A 62 -3.61 -23.11 -8.99
N HIS A 63 -3.92 -23.45 -10.24
CA HIS A 63 -3.26 -22.89 -11.41
C HIS A 63 -4.27 -22.63 -12.54
N GLY A 64 -3.99 -21.64 -13.38
CA GLY A 64 -4.88 -21.24 -14.47
C GLY A 64 -4.42 -19.95 -15.14
N PHE A 65 -5.36 -19.27 -15.80
CA PHE A 65 -5.12 -17.96 -16.39
C PHE A 65 -5.83 -16.86 -15.61
N ILE A 66 -5.13 -15.77 -15.34
CA ILE A 66 -5.68 -14.54 -14.79
C ILE A 66 -5.47 -13.41 -15.79
N ARG A 67 -6.36 -12.43 -15.80
CA ARG A 67 -6.18 -11.22 -16.59
C ARG A 67 -4.95 -10.44 -16.11
N SER A 68 -4.12 -9.97 -17.04
CA SER A 68 -2.88 -9.27 -16.70
C SER A 68 -3.10 -7.94 -15.97
N ASP A 69 -4.28 -7.31 -16.18
CA ASP A 69 -4.69 -6.07 -15.53
C ASP A 69 -5.24 -6.27 -14.10
N ALA A 70 -5.64 -7.50 -13.75
CA ALA A 70 -6.17 -7.87 -12.43
C ALA A 70 -5.09 -8.16 -11.38
N VAL A 71 -3.81 -8.03 -11.76
CA VAL A 71 -2.67 -8.35 -10.90
C VAL A 71 -1.61 -7.27 -11.01
N SER A 72 -0.95 -6.97 -9.90
CA SER A 72 0.12 -5.98 -9.85
C SER A 72 1.23 -6.43 -8.93
N ASN A 73 2.47 -6.12 -9.28
CA ASN A 73 3.62 -6.22 -8.37
C ASN A 73 4.28 -4.84 -8.18
N ILE A 74 3.52 -3.77 -8.38
CA ILE A 74 3.95 -2.41 -8.03
C ILE A 74 3.87 -2.24 -6.52
N TRP A 75 4.92 -1.68 -5.91
CA TRP A 75 4.96 -1.32 -4.50
C TRP A 75 5.82 -0.07 -4.27
N ILE A 76 5.58 0.61 -3.16
CA ILE A 76 6.26 1.85 -2.80
C ILE A 76 7.13 1.62 -1.56
N ARG A 77 8.34 2.17 -1.56
CA ARG A 77 9.19 2.33 -0.37
C ARG A 77 9.42 3.81 -0.12
N VAL A 78 9.23 4.27 1.09
CA VAL A 78 9.57 5.64 1.51
C VAL A 78 10.67 5.53 2.56
N SER A 79 11.85 6.07 2.24
CA SER A 79 12.91 6.26 3.24
C SER A 79 12.78 7.66 3.81
N LYS A 80 12.58 7.75 5.12
CA LYS A 80 12.58 9.02 5.84
C LYS A 80 13.97 9.61 5.91
N SER A 81 14.99 8.81 6.22
CA SER A 81 16.39 9.26 6.32
C SER A 81 16.91 9.85 5.01
N GLU A 82 16.52 9.28 3.87
CA GLU A 82 16.84 9.83 2.56
C GLU A 82 15.83 10.89 2.11
N GLN A 83 14.65 10.98 2.72
CA GLN A 83 13.49 11.75 2.25
C GLN A 83 13.14 11.43 0.80
N THR A 84 13.14 10.14 0.44
CA THR A 84 12.95 9.67 -0.93
C THR A 84 11.78 8.68 -1.01
N LEU A 85 10.90 8.88 -1.98
CA LEU A 85 9.88 7.91 -2.38
C LEU A 85 10.42 7.10 -3.56
N HIS A 86 10.46 5.78 -3.40
CA HIS A 86 10.84 4.83 -4.42
C HIS A 86 9.63 4.02 -4.87
N VAL A 87 9.51 3.83 -6.18
CA VAL A 87 8.47 2.99 -6.78
C VAL A 87 9.13 1.83 -7.47
N TYR A 88 8.71 0.62 -7.12
CA TYR A 88 9.24 -0.62 -7.66
C TYR A 88 8.20 -1.35 -8.48
N ARG A 89 8.66 -2.13 -9.46
CA ARG A 89 7.92 -3.22 -10.09
C ARG A 89 8.66 -4.51 -9.79
N GLY A 90 8.12 -5.32 -8.88
CA GLY A 90 8.84 -6.46 -8.36
C GLY A 90 10.16 -6.01 -7.70
N ARG A 91 11.31 -6.34 -8.30
CA ARG A 91 12.63 -5.93 -7.81
C ARG A 91 13.18 -4.69 -8.53
N ASP A 92 12.57 -4.30 -9.63
CA ASP A 92 13.10 -3.25 -10.49
C ASP A 92 12.65 -1.89 -9.96
N LEU A 93 13.62 -1.02 -9.66
CA LEU A 93 13.35 0.37 -9.31
C LEU A 93 12.88 1.12 -10.57
N ILE A 94 11.66 1.66 -10.52
CA ILE A 94 11.05 2.41 -11.64
C ILE A 94 11.27 3.90 -11.44
N PHE A 95 11.07 4.40 -10.22
CA PHE A 95 11.23 5.80 -9.87
C PHE A 95 11.86 5.99 -8.50
N ASP A 96 12.68 7.04 -8.37
CA ASP A 96 13.26 7.54 -7.13
C ASP A 96 13.10 9.06 -7.07
N TRP A 97 12.27 9.55 -6.15
CA TRP A 97 11.90 10.96 -6.12
C TRP A 97 12.14 11.57 -4.74
N PRO A 98 12.75 12.78 -4.67
CA PRO A 98 12.71 13.58 -3.46
C PRO A 98 11.27 13.78 -3.03
N THR A 99 10.99 13.57 -1.74
CA THR A 99 9.65 13.74 -1.17
C THR A 99 9.69 14.65 0.04
N ASP A 100 8.61 15.40 0.23
CA ASP A 100 8.38 16.11 1.47
C ASP A 100 7.72 15.19 2.49
N LEU A 101 7.98 15.43 3.76
CA LEU A 101 7.48 14.62 4.87
C LEU A 101 6.89 15.49 5.99
N GLY A 102 6.46 14.83 7.06
CA GLY A 102 5.98 15.49 8.28
C GLY A 102 7.03 16.41 8.89
N TYR A 103 6.58 17.46 9.58
CA TYR A 103 7.46 18.39 10.31
C TYR A 103 8.50 17.67 11.20
N ASN A 104 8.05 16.68 11.97
CA ASN A 104 8.88 15.85 12.82
C ASN A 104 9.02 14.43 12.22
N PHE A 105 9.33 14.35 10.92
CA PHE A 105 9.34 13.06 10.23
C PHE A 105 10.33 12.05 10.82
N PHE A 106 11.41 12.48 11.47
CA PHE A 106 12.46 11.60 11.98
C PHE A 106 11.98 10.62 13.06
N ALA A 107 10.94 10.94 13.80
CA ALA A 107 10.32 10.02 14.76
C ALA A 107 9.08 9.31 14.17
N ASP A 108 8.77 8.11 14.64
CA ASP A 108 7.53 7.42 14.27
C ASP A 108 6.29 8.16 14.83
N LYS A 109 5.19 8.07 14.07
CA LYS A 109 3.89 8.62 14.44
C LYS A 109 3.17 7.71 15.43
N VAL A 110 3.16 8.17 16.68
CA VAL A 110 2.48 7.51 17.80
C VAL A 110 1.10 8.10 18.13
N LYS A 111 0.91 9.40 17.87
CA LYS A 111 -0.36 10.10 18.13
C LYS A 111 -0.64 11.19 17.10
N ARG A 112 -1.87 11.67 17.10
CA ARG A 112 -2.32 12.84 16.33
C ARG A 112 -1.60 14.10 16.81
N GLY A 113 -1.15 14.90 15.85
CA GLY A 113 -0.61 16.24 16.13
C GLY A 113 -1.68 17.33 16.08
N SER A 114 -1.32 18.50 16.58
CA SER A 114 -2.15 19.69 16.56
C SER A 114 -1.26 20.94 16.50
N ALA A 115 -1.85 22.13 16.30
CA ALA A 115 -1.09 23.37 16.39
C ALA A 115 -0.45 23.60 17.77
N ALA A 116 -1.04 23.04 18.83
CA ALA A 116 -0.48 23.08 20.18
C ALA A 116 0.57 21.99 20.43
N GLU A 117 0.57 20.94 19.61
CA GLU A 117 1.47 19.79 19.70
C GLU A 117 2.04 19.40 18.31
N PRO A 118 2.76 20.32 17.64
CA PRO A 118 3.24 20.11 16.27
C PRO A 118 4.31 19.02 16.18
N ASP A 119 4.97 18.69 17.29
CA ASP A 119 5.95 17.59 17.36
C ASP A 119 5.35 16.22 17.01
N HIS A 120 4.02 16.08 16.99
CA HIS A 120 3.34 14.85 16.59
C HIS A 120 2.88 14.86 15.11
N TRP A 121 3.25 15.89 14.34
CA TRP A 121 3.21 15.89 12.87
C TRP A 121 4.36 15.08 12.29
N ARG A 122 4.24 13.76 12.46
CA ARG A 122 5.24 12.76 12.08
C ARG A 122 4.69 11.90 10.95
N THR A 123 5.57 11.47 10.05
CA THR A 123 5.24 10.43 9.06
C THR A 123 5.41 9.07 9.74
N PRO A 124 4.40 8.17 9.68
CA PRO A 124 4.47 6.88 10.35
C PRO A 124 5.50 5.96 9.71
N GLU A 125 6.05 5.04 10.49
CA GLU A 125 6.88 3.93 10.04
C GLU A 125 6.10 2.61 10.05
N GLY A 126 6.43 1.71 9.13
CA GLY A 126 5.87 0.37 9.04
C GLY A 126 5.32 0.03 7.67
N GLU A 127 4.59 -1.09 7.64
CA GLU A 127 3.96 -1.63 6.44
C GLU A 127 2.52 -1.15 6.33
N PHE A 128 2.20 -0.58 5.19
CA PHE A 128 0.89 -0.04 4.86
C PHE A 128 0.45 -0.50 3.47
N PHE A 129 -0.77 -0.15 3.10
CA PHE A 129 -1.25 -0.25 1.74
C PHE A 129 -2.19 0.91 1.41
N VAL A 130 -2.32 1.20 0.12
CA VAL A 130 -3.28 2.18 -0.37
C VAL A 130 -4.69 1.64 -0.16
N VAL A 131 -5.48 2.27 0.71
CA VAL A 131 -6.84 1.84 1.04
C VAL A 131 -7.90 2.59 0.21
N ALA A 132 -7.57 3.77 -0.29
CA ALA A 132 -8.43 4.54 -1.19
C ALA A 132 -7.62 5.49 -2.08
N LYS A 133 -8.24 5.95 -3.17
CA LYS A 133 -7.71 6.98 -4.07
C LYS A 133 -8.64 8.18 -4.04
N ASN A 134 -8.09 9.37 -3.82
CA ASN A 134 -8.83 10.63 -3.79
C ASN A 134 -8.42 11.52 -4.98
N PRO A 135 -9.18 11.53 -6.08
CA PRO A 135 -8.90 12.36 -7.25
C PRO A 135 -9.21 13.85 -7.04
N GLN A 136 -9.90 14.19 -5.95
CA GLN A 136 -10.33 15.54 -5.59
C GLN A 136 -9.66 16.03 -4.30
N SER A 137 -8.43 15.56 -4.05
CA SER A 137 -7.65 16.05 -2.91
C SER A 137 -7.42 17.54 -3.03
N GLN A 138 -7.41 18.24 -1.89
CA GLN A 138 -6.96 19.64 -1.84
C GLN A 138 -5.49 19.80 -2.28
N PHE A 139 -4.71 18.71 -2.27
CA PHE A 139 -3.32 18.63 -2.73
C PHE A 139 -3.22 17.93 -4.09
N HIS A 140 -4.08 18.32 -5.04
CA HIS A 140 -4.22 17.78 -6.41
C HIS A 140 -4.76 16.34 -6.51
N ARG A 141 -4.04 15.33 -5.99
CA ARG A 141 -4.46 13.92 -5.93
C ARG A 141 -3.83 13.24 -4.71
N ALA A 142 -4.50 12.24 -4.14
CA ALA A 142 -3.97 11.50 -3.00
C ALA A 142 -4.24 9.99 -3.05
N PHE A 143 -3.28 9.23 -2.55
CA PHE A 143 -3.40 7.81 -2.19
C PHE A 143 -3.49 7.72 -0.67
N VAL A 144 -4.65 7.29 -0.16
CA VAL A 144 -4.90 7.17 1.28
C VAL A 144 -4.29 5.88 1.78
N LEU A 145 -3.50 5.93 2.85
CA LEU A 145 -2.93 4.74 3.49
C LEU A 145 -3.87 4.19 4.57
N ASN A 146 -3.76 2.90 4.86
CA ASN A 146 -4.48 2.26 5.97
C ASN A 146 -3.93 2.62 7.37
N TYR A 147 -3.34 3.81 7.56
CA TYR A 147 -2.93 4.28 8.88
C TYR A 147 -4.13 4.90 9.63
N PRO A 148 -4.35 4.57 10.91
CA PRO A 148 -3.62 3.57 11.70
C PRO A 148 -3.98 2.13 11.28
N ASN A 149 -2.99 1.23 11.31
CA ASN A 149 -3.16 -0.22 11.09
C ASN A 149 -3.22 -0.99 12.43
N ALA A 150 -3.37 -2.31 12.40
CA ALA A 150 -3.47 -3.18 13.57
C ALA A 150 -2.26 -3.04 14.51
N ARG A 151 -1.03 -2.94 13.97
CA ARG A 151 0.18 -2.71 14.78
C ARG A 151 0.14 -1.36 15.48
N ASN A 152 -0.35 -0.32 14.81
CA ASN A 152 -0.51 1.00 15.43
C ASN A 152 -1.60 0.97 16.51
N ALA A 153 -2.69 0.25 16.28
CA ALA A 153 -3.78 0.08 17.23
C ALA A 153 -3.34 -0.71 18.48
N GLU A 154 -2.59 -1.79 18.30
CA GLU A 154 -2.03 -2.60 19.40
C GLU A 154 -1.20 -1.72 20.35
N ARG A 155 -0.19 -1.04 19.80
CA ARG A 155 0.60 -0.06 20.58
C ARG A 155 -0.29 1.00 21.21
N GLY A 156 -1.25 1.55 20.47
CA GLY A 156 -2.16 2.58 20.95
C GLY A 156 -3.01 2.15 22.13
N LEU A 157 -3.46 0.89 22.14
CA LEU A 157 -4.23 0.31 23.23
C LEU A 157 -3.34 0.06 24.45
N GLU A 158 -2.14 -0.49 24.25
CA GLU A 158 -1.14 -0.72 25.31
C GLU A 158 -0.74 0.59 26.01
N GLU A 159 -0.60 1.68 25.25
CA GLU A 159 -0.27 3.01 25.76
C GLU A 159 -1.48 3.78 26.31
N GLY A 160 -2.69 3.22 26.23
CA GLY A 160 -3.92 3.86 26.69
C GLY A 160 -4.35 5.08 25.87
N LEU A 161 -3.89 5.19 24.61
CA LEU A 161 -4.25 6.25 23.68
C LEU A 161 -5.61 6.03 23.04
N ILE A 162 -6.00 4.77 22.81
CA ILE A 162 -7.28 4.40 22.21
C ILE A 162 -8.03 3.40 23.07
N SER A 163 -9.35 3.34 22.86
CA SER A 163 -10.23 2.35 23.49
C SER A 163 -10.16 0.98 22.80
N GLU A 164 -10.60 -0.08 23.49
CA GLU A 164 -10.80 -1.41 22.89
C GLU A 164 -11.72 -1.34 21.66
N ALA A 165 -12.76 -0.50 21.69
CA ALA A 165 -13.67 -0.33 20.56
C ALA A 165 -12.98 0.30 19.33
N GLU A 166 -12.05 1.25 19.53
CA GLU A 166 -11.24 1.80 18.44
C GLU A 166 -10.23 0.78 17.93
N TYR A 167 -9.62 -0.01 18.82
CA TYR A 167 -8.75 -1.12 18.45
C TYR A 167 -9.47 -2.13 17.54
N ASP A 168 -10.64 -2.60 17.96
CA ASP A 168 -11.47 -3.55 17.20
C ASP A 168 -11.89 -2.97 15.85
N ALA A 169 -12.23 -1.67 15.81
CA ALA A 169 -12.60 -0.99 14.57
C ALA A 169 -11.43 -0.89 13.59
N ILE A 170 -10.22 -0.61 14.07
CA ILE A 170 -9.01 -0.53 13.23
C ILE A 170 -8.62 -1.91 12.70
N THR A 171 -8.55 -2.92 13.57
CA THR A 171 -8.17 -4.29 13.18
C THR A 171 -9.18 -4.91 12.22
N THR A 172 -10.48 -4.68 12.45
CA THR A 172 -11.54 -5.11 11.53
C THR A 172 -11.43 -4.40 10.17
N ALA A 173 -11.13 -3.09 10.17
CA ALA A 173 -10.96 -2.35 8.92
C ALA A 173 -9.78 -2.89 8.11
N GLU A 174 -8.64 -3.17 8.75
CA GLU A 174 -7.49 -3.77 8.06
C GLU A 174 -7.79 -5.16 7.51
N ALA A 175 -8.39 -6.05 8.31
CA ALA A 175 -8.75 -7.40 7.89
C ALA A 175 -9.73 -7.42 6.69
N GLN A 176 -10.52 -6.36 6.52
CA GLN A 176 -11.48 -6.20 5.43
C GLN A 176 -10.98 -5.25 4.33
N PHE A 177 -9.74 -4.75 4.45
CA PHE A 177 -9.13 -3.78 3.56
C PHE A 177 -10.00 -2.53 3.32
N ARG A 178 -10.60 -2.02 4.40
CA ARG A 178 -11.42 -0.81 4.43
C ARG A 178 -10.67 0.33 5.09
N VAL A 179 -11.12 1.54 4.81
CA VAL A 179 -10.62 2.77 5.45
C VAL A 179 -10.81 2.65 6.97
N PRO A 180 -9.74 2.71 7.80
CA PRO A 180 -9.87 2.67 9.26
C PRO A 180 -10.52 3.96 9.80
N PRO A 181 -10.92 4.01 11.08
CA PRO A 181 -11.34 5.25 11.72
C PRO A 181 -10.24 6.32 11.63
N MET A 182 -10.54 7.44 10.97
CA MET A 182 -9.54 8.48 10.64
C MET A 182 -9.41 9.59 11.70
N SER A 183 -10.18 9.50 12.78
CA SER A 183 -10.29 10.56 13.80
C SER A 183 -9.95 10.08 15.21
N THR A 184 -9.19 8.99 15.35
CA THR A 184 -8.73 8.47 16.65
C THR A 184 -7.61 9.33 17.24
N ALA A 185 -7.22 9.04 18.48
CA ALA A 185 -6.05 9.66 19.12
C ALA A 185 -4.73 9.36 18.40
N LEU A 186 -4.64 8.25 17.65
CA LEU A 186 -3.47 7.92 16.82
C LEU A 186 -3.37 8.84 15.60
N GLY A 187 -4.50 9.40 15.18
CA GLY A 187 -4.65 10.18 13.95
C GLY A 187 -5.30 9.36 12.84
N GLY A 188 -5.03 9.77 11.60
CA GLY A 188 -5.59 9.21 10.38
C GLY A 188 -5.19 10.10 9.19
N PHE A 189 -5.72 9.80 8.01
CA PHE A 189 -5.47 10.54 6.76
C PHE A 189 -3.98 10.75 6.47
N ILE A 190 -3.16 9.72 6.70
CA ILE A 190 -1.81 9.67 6.13
C ILE A 190 -1.96 9.30 4.66
N GLU A 191 -1.46 10.17 3.81
CA GLU A 191 -1.61 10.05 2.36
C GLU A 191 -0.25 10.22 1.66
N ILE A 192 -0.14 9.63 0.47
CA ILE A 192 0.84 10.06 -0.54
C ILE A 192 0.10 11.00 -1.49
N HIS A 193 0.47 12.28 -1.55
CA HIS A 193 -0.28 13.28 -2.32
C HIS A 193 0.61 14.18 -3.20
N GLY A 194 -0.04 14.99 -4.03
CA GLY A 194 0.57 16.02 -4.86
C GLY A 194 1.08 17.23 -4.07
N ASP A 195 1.29 18.36 -4.74
CA ASP A 195 1.75 19.63 -4.15
C ASP A 195 3.06 19.55 -3.34
N GLY A 196 3.82 18.47 -3.48
CA GLY A 196 5.18 18.39 -2.98
C GLY A 196 6.08 19.40 -3.68
N THR A 197 6.97 20.00 -2.90
CA THR A 197 7.94 21.01 -3.35
C THR A 197 9.04 20.44 -4.24
N GLY A 198 9.30 19.12 -4.13
CA GLY A 198 10.36 18.42 -4.85
C GLY A 198 11.77 18.68 -4.31
N ILE A 199 11.91 19.35 -3.15
CA ILE A 199 13.20 19.76 -2.58
C ILE A 199 13.46 19.21 -1.17
N ARG A 200 12.75 18.15 -0.75
CA ARG A 200 12.91 17.48 0.57
C ARG A 200 12.59 18.41 1.75
N SER A 201 11.44 19.07 1.69
CA SER A 201 10.96 19.93 2.78
C SER A 201 10.07 19.17 3.77
N ASN A 202 9.80 19.77 4.93
CA ASN A 202 9.17 19.08 6.07
C ASN A 202 7.92 19.83 6.54
N TRP A 203 6.97 20.07 5.63
CA TRP A 203 5.82 20.94 5.92
C TRP A 203 4.53 20.18 6.23
N THR A 204 4.47 18.88 5.92
CA THR A 204 3.22 18.13 6.07
C THR A 204 2.92 17.84 7.54
N GLN A 205 1.69 17.40 7.82
CA GLN A 205 1.30 16.94 9.15
C GLN A 205 1.57 15.43 9.38
N GLY A 206 2.27 14.78 8.45
CA GLY A 206 2.59 13.36 8.45
C GLY A 206 2.47 12.68 7.08
N CYS A 207 1.85 13.33 6.10
CA CYS A 207 1.77 12.84 4.74
C CYS A 207 3.12 12.84 4.02
N ILE A 208 3.16 12.16 2.88
CA ILE A 208 4.29 12.08 1.95
C ILE A 208 3.90 12.88 0.71
N ALA A 209 4.53 14.02 0.47
CA ALA A 209 4.17 14.89 -0.65
C ALA A 209 5.21 14.83 -1.78
N ILE A 210 4.73 14.52 -2.97
CA ILE A 210 5.48 14.51 -4.24
C ILE A 210 4.86 15.54 -5.19
N THR A 211 5.56 15.90 -6.26
CA THR A 211 5.04 16.90 -7.21
C THR A 211 3.78 16.41 -7.93
N ASN A 212 2.97 17.35 -8.45
CA ASN A 212 1.76 17.02 -9.20
C ASN A 212 2.04 16.15 -10.44
N THR A 213 3.17 16.38 -11.11
CA THR A 213 3.60 15.54 -12.23
C THR A 213 3.88 14.11 -11.78
N GLN A 214 4.57 13.93 -10.65
CA GLN A 214 4.90 12.62 -10.11
C GLN A 214 3.66 11.85 -9.65
N VAL A 215 2.74 12.48 -8.91
CA VAL A 215 1.50 11.79 -8.49
C VAL A 215 0.60 11.46 -9.69
N ASN A 216 0.60 12.27 -10.75
CA ASN A 216 -0.10 11.95 -12.00
C ASN A 216 0.50 10.72 -12.68
N THR A 217 1.83 10.61 -12.75
CA THR A 217 2.52 9.42 -13.27
C THR A 217 2.12 8.15 -12.50
N LEU A 218 1.99 8.24 -11.18
CA LEU A 218 1.59 7.09 -10.36
C LEU A 218 0.11 6.75 -10.45
N TRP A 219 -0.74 7.68 -10.89
CA TRP A 219 -2.19 7.52 -10.76
C TRP A 219 -2.73 6.27 -11.45
N ASP A 220 -2.20 5.90 -12.61
CA ASP A 220 -2.67 4.70 -13.34
C ASP A 220 -1.88 3.43 -12.96
N MET A 221 -0.74 3.59 -12.29
CA MET A 221 0.10 2.47 -11.84
C MET A 221 -0.31 1.92 -10.46
N ILE A 222 -0.78 2.81 -9.59
CA ILE A 222 -1.12 2.49 -8.21
C ILE A 222 -2.60 2.14 -8.10
N GLN A 223 -2.84 0.96 -7.53
CA GLN A 223 -4.16 0.39 -7.29
C GLN A 223 -4.47 0.43 -5.79
N VAL A 224 -5.75 0.36 -5.44
CA VAL A 224 -6.13 0.06 -4.04
C VAL A 224 -5.53 -1.31 -3.71
N GLY A 225 -4.84 -1.40 -2.58
CA GLY A 225 -4.08 -2.56 -2.14
C GLY A 225 -2.59 -2.52 -2.48
N THR A 226 -2.10 -1.52 -3.24
CA THR A 226 -0.66 -1.38 -3.48
C THR A 226 0.09 -1.28 -2.14
N PRO A 227 1.08 -2.15 -1.88
CA PRO A 227 1.89 -2.10 -0.67
C PRO A 227 2.74 -0.83 -0.60
N VAL A 228 2.89 -0.31 0.62
CA VAL A 228 3.72 0.85 0.94
C VAL A 228 4.53 0.52 2.18
N LEU A 229 5.86 0.49 2.07
CA LEU A 229 6.76 0.43 3.21
C LEU A 229 7.25 1.84 3.51
N ILE A 230 7.14 2.26 4.78
CA ILE A 230 7.77 3.50 5.25
C ILE A 230 8.79 3.12 6.31
N GLU A 231 10.05 3.51 6.10
CA GLU A 231 11.16 3.17 6.97
C GLU A 231 11.92 4.41 7.46
N PRO A 232 12.76 4.27 8.49
CA PRO A 232 13.50 5.38 9.11
C PRO A 232 14.38 6.24 8.21
#